data_AF-A0A4Y7PIU6-F1
#
_entry.id   AF-A0A4Y7PIU6-F1
#
_cell.length_a   1.000
_cell.length_b   1.000
_cell.length_c   1.000
_cell.angle_alpha   90.00
_cell.angle_beta   90.00
_cell.angle_gamma   90.00
#
_symmetry.space_group_name_H-M   'P 1'
#
loop_
_entity.id
_entity.type
_entity.pdbx_description
1 polymer ?
#
loop_
_entity_poly.entity_id
_entity_poly.type
_entity_poly.pdbx_seq_one_letter_code
_entity_poly.pdbx_strand_id
1 'polypeptide(L)'
;GLTLFQMVNNLSYLGICSPPEPEEVGDWIHNYGNLGAGCGLRLLGFIPSTDGRRTRAAFCFVYSQLNDSLSPQDKKDLHFDAIFVEHLLCKVKRWNSRYTE
;
A
#
# COMPACT_ATOMS: atom_id res chain seq x y z
N GLY A 1 -10.99 -9.30 6.64
CA GLY A 1 -9.79 -8.45 6.55
C GLY A 1 -10.09 -7.11 5.90
N LEU A 2 -10.46 -7.11 4.61
CA LEU A 2 -10.56 -5.89 3.79
C LEU A 2 -11.58 -4.84 4.28
N THR A 3 -12.76 -5.26 4.73
CA THR A 3 -13.81 -4.34 5.21
C THR A 3 -13.39 -3.56 6.46
N LEU A 4 -12.67 -4.21 7.37
CA LEU A 4 -12.11 -3.57 8.57
C LEU A 4 -11.02 -2.57 8.20
N PHE A 5 -10.13 -2.92 7.27
CA PHE A 5 -9.09 -2.02 6.78
C PHE A 5 -9.71 -0.77 6.10
N GLN A 6 -10.71 -0.97 5.24
CA GLN A 6 -11.46 0.12 4.62
C GLN A 6 -12.19 1.01 5.64
N MET A 7 -12.74 0.43 6.71
CA MET A 7 -13.35 1.19 7.79
C MET A 7 -12.31 2.06 8.51
N VAL A 8 -11.16 1.50 8.88
CA VAL A 8 -10.08 2.25 9.53
C VAL A 8 -9.57 3.38 8.63
N ASN A 9 -9.43 3.13 7.33
CA ASN A 9 -9.03 4.15 6.35
C ASN A 9 -10.03 5.31 6.28
N ASN A 10 -11.34 5.02 6.38
CA ASN A 10 -12.35 6.08 6.40
C ASN A 10 -12.30 6.87 7.71
N LEU A 11 -12.04 6.21 8.84
CA LEU A 11 -11.90 6.90 10.13
C LEU A 11 -10.67 7.81 10.16
N SER A 12 -9.55 7.39 9.57
CA SER A 12 -8.37 8.25 9.46
C SER A 12 -8.61 9.41 8.52
N TYR A 13 -9.28 9.18 7.38
CA TYR A 13 -9.67 10.25 6.45
C TYR A 13 -10.61 11.29 7.09
N LEU A 14 -11.52 10.86 7.97
CA LEU A 14 -12.40 11.74 8.74
C LEU A 14 -11.68 12.45 9.91
N GLY A 15 -10.39 12.19 10.14
CA GLY A 15 -9.63 12.76 11.26
C GLY A 15 -10.03 12.20 12.63
N ILE A 16 -10.74 11.08 12.67
CA ILE A 16 -11.19 10.42 13.92
C ILE A 16 -10.03 9.63 14.54
N CYS A 17 -9.12 9.11 13.73
CA CYS A 17 -7.88 8.47 14.17
C CYS A 17 -6.70 8.92 13.31
N SER A 18 -5.47 8.70 13.80
CA SER A 18 -4.27 8.91 12.99
C SER A 18 -4.21 7.91 11.83
N PRO A 19 -3.68 8.30 10.66
CA PRO A 19 -3.35 7.35 9.61
C PRO A 19 -2.27 6.38 10.10
N PRO A 20 -2.26 5.13 9.59
CA PRO A 20 -1.26 4.15 9.97
C PRO A 20 0.10 4.51 9.38
N GLU A 21 1.17 4.15 10.09
CA GLU A 21 2.53 4.25 9.60
C GLU A 21 2.80 3.19 8.51
N PRO A 22 3.74 3.44 7.57
CA PRO A 22 4.07 2.49 6.51
C PRO A 22 4.42 1.09 7.02
N GLU A 23 5.10 1.02 8.16
CA GLU A 23 5.46 -0.21 8.85
C GLU A 23 4.23 -1.04 9.23
N GLU A 24 3.21 -0.39 9.78
CA GLU A 24 1.97 -1.03 10.24
C GLU A 24 1.17 -1.58 9.06
N VAL A 25 1.13 -0.82 7.95
CA VAL A 25 0.51 -1.29 6.71
C VAL A 25 1.31 -2.45 6.10
N GLY A 26 2.64 -2.39 6.13
CA GLY A 26 3.50 -3.49 5.68
C GLY A 26 3.29 -4.78 6.48
N ASP A 27 3.19 -4.68 7.81
CA ASP A 27 2.89 -5.81 8.70
C ASP A 27 1.47 -6.34 8.45
N TRP A 28 0.49 -5.46 8.21
CA TRP A 28 -0.86 -5.85 7.81
C TRP A 28 -0.87 -6.60 6.46
N ILE A 29 -0.18 -6.10 5.45
CA ILE A 29 -0.08 -6.74 4.13
C ILE A 29 0.52 -8.14 4.26
N HIS A 30 1.53 -8.34 5.12
CA HIS A 30 2.06 -9.68 5.37
C HIS A 30 0.98 -10.64 5.92
N ASN A 31 0.27 -10.21 6.96
CA ASN A 31 -0.76 -11.00 7.62
C ASN A 31 -1.96 -11.33 6.70
N TYR A 32 -2.17 -10.54 5.65
CA TYR A 32 -3.25 -10.71 4.67
C TYR A 32 -2.75 -10.81 3.21
N GLY A 33 -1.54 -11.36 2.99
CA GLY A 33 -0.74 -11.24 1.75
C GLY A 33 -1.31 -11.80 0.44
N ASN A 34 -2.48 -12.45 0.49
CA ASN A 34 -3.25 -12.85 -0.69
C ASN A 34 -4.18 -11.75 -1.23
N LEU A 35 -4.29 -10.61 -0.51
CA LEU A 35 -5.03 -9.45 -0.96
C LEU A 35 -4.24 -8.61 -1.99
N GLY A 36 -4.88 -7.56 -2.51
CA GLY A 36 -4.44 -6.84 -3.71
C GLY A 36 -3.04 -6.22 -3.61
N ALA A 37 -2.69 -5.57 -2.50
CA ALA A 37 -1.40 -4.91 -2.35
C ALA A 37 -0.22 -5.89 -2.30
N GLY A 38 -0.38 -7.03 -1.62
CA GLY A 38 0.62 -8.10 -1.61
C GLY A 38 0.84 -8.69 -3.00
N CYS A 39 -0.22 -8.84 -3.81
CA CYS A 39 -0.08 -9.19 -5.23
C CYS A 39 0.63 -8.09 -6.03
N GLY A 40 0.32 -6.81 -5.77
CA GLY A 40 0.96 -5.67 -6.42
C GLY A 40 2.48 -5.65 -6.20
N LEU A 41 2.94 -5.87 -4.96
CA LEU A 41 4.36 -5.98 -4.65
C LEU A 41 5.05 -7.11 -5.44
N ARG A 42 4.40 -8.28 -5.55
CA ARG A 42 4.91 -9.40 -6.37
C ARG A 42 5.04 -9.03 -7.85
N LEU A 43 4.05 -8.34 -8.38
CA LEU A 43 4.04 -7.91 -9.79
C LEU A 43 5.13 -6.88 -10.09
N LEU A 44 5.51 -6.06 -9.11
CA LEU A 44 6.63 -5.13 -9.20
C LEU A 44 8.00 -5.80 -9.05
N GLY A 45 8.05 -7.13 -8.86
CA GLY A 45 9.29 -7.90 -8.74
C GLY A 45 9.82 -8.02 -7.30
N PHE A 46 9.10 -7.51 -6.30
CA PHE A 46 9.44 -7.83 -4.91
C PHE A 46 9.10 -9.29 -4.64
N ILE A 47 9.98 -10.01 -3.95
CA ILE A 47 9.76 -11.41 -3.57
C ILE A 47 9.31 -11.43 -2.09
N PRO A 48 8.00 -11.28 -1.79
CA PRO A 48 7.49 -11.51 -0.46
C PRO A 48 7.67 -12.99 -0.15
N SER A 49 8.72 -13.30 0.60
CA SER A 49 8.91 -14.58 1.25
C SER A 49 7.89 -14.76 2.38
N THR A 50 7.83 -15.96 2.95
CA THR A 50 7.13 -16.23 4.23
C THR A 50 7.60 -15.34 5.39
N ASP A 51 8.74 -14.66 5.25
CA ASP A 51 9.23 -13.66 6.21
C ASP A 51 8.51 -12.31 6.06
N GLY A 52 7.71 -11.96 7.07
CA GLY A 52 6.98 -10.69 7.15
C GLY A 52 7.88 -9.45 7.13
N ARG A 53 9.13 -9.56 7.61
CA ARG A 53 10.08 -8.46 7.57
C ARG A 53 10.40 -8.01 6.14
N ARG A 54 10.45 -8.95 5.20
CA ARG A 54 10.67 -8.62 3.78
C ARG A 54 9.47 -7.93 3.15
N THR A 55 8.26 -8.33 3.53
CA THR A 55 7.02 -7.70 3.04
C THR A 55 6.93 -6.26 3.56
N ARG A 56 7.19 -6.06 4.84
CA ARG A 56 7.28 -4.72 5.45
C ARG A 56 8.35 -3.87 4.78
N ALA A 57 9.57 -4.38 4.64
CA ALA A 57 10.65 -3.65 3.99
C ALA A 57 10.33 -3.28 2.53
N ALA A 58 9.72 -4.20 1.77
CA ALA A 58 9.29 -3.93 0.39
C ALA A 58 8.23 -2.83 0.33
N PHE A 59 7.24 -2.85 1.23
CA PHE A 59 6.22 -1.82 1.31
C PHE A 59 6.81 -0.45 1.70
N CYS A 60 7.61 -0.40 2.78
CA CYS A 60 8.30 0.82 3.21
C CYS A 60 9.19 1.37 2.09
N PHE A 61 9.88 0.52 1.34
CA PHE A 61 10.69 0.96 0.21
C PHE A 61 9.85 1.62 -0.88
N VAL A 62 8.73 1.00 -1.30
CA VAL A 62 7.83 1.60 -2.29
C VAL A 62 7.27 2.93 -1.79
N TYR A 63 6.85 2.99 -0.52
CA TYR A 63 6.37 4.21 0.12
C TYR A 63 7.42 5.32 0.06
N SER A 64 8.65 5.05 0.52
CA SER A 64 9.73 6.03 0.53
C SER A 64 10.09 6.50 -0.89
N GLN A 65 10.16 5.59 -1.87
CA GLN A 65 10.43 5.98 -3.26
C GLN A 65 9.35 6.92 -3.82
N LEU A 66 8.07 6.66 -3.55
CA LEU A 66 6.99 7.54 -3.98
C LEU A 66 7.01 8.87 -3.23
N ASN A 67 7.29 8.84 -1.93
CA ASN A 67 7.46 10.04 -1.12
C ASN A 67 8.58 10.92 -1.67
N ASP A 68 9.70 10.34 -2.08
CA ASP A 68 10.84 11.12 -2.57
C ASP A 68 10.63 11.60 -4.01
N SER A 69 9.77 10.94 -4.78
CA SER A 69 9.52 11.24 -6.20
C SER A 69 8.37 12.23 -6.44
N LEU A 70 7.38 12.28 -5.55
CA LEU A 70 6.21 13.15 -5.71
C LEU A 70 6.49 14.58 -5.23
N SER A 71 6.00 15.57 -5.98
CA SER A 71 6.09 16.96 -5.54
C SER A 71 5.23 17.19 -4.29
N PRO A 72 5.49 18.23 -3.47
CA PRO A 72 4.64 18.56 -2.34
C PRO A 72 3.18 18.82 -2.73
N GLN A 73 2.96 19.36 -3.93
CA GLN A 73 1.63 19.61 -4.48
C GLN A 73 0.92 18.29 -4.83
N ASP A 74 1.60 17.37 -5.51
CA ASP A 74 1.05 16.05 -5.83
C ASP A 74 0.70 15.27 -4.56
N LYS A 75 1.57 15.30 -3.54
CA LYS A 75 1.29 14.65 -2.25
C LYS A 75 0.03 15.19 -1.60
N LYS A 76 -0.19 16.51 -1.69
CA LYS A 76 -1.38 17.15 -1.15
C LYS A 76 -2.63 16.74 -1.94
N ASP A 77 -2.56 16.78 -3.25
CA ASP A 77 -3.71 16.50 -4.13
C ASP A 77 -4.11 15.01 -4.10
N LEU A 78 -3.13 14.12 -3.93
CA LEU A 78 -3.35 12.68 -3.82
C LEU A 78 -3.71 12.23 -2.41
N HIS A 79 -3.64 13.12 -1.40
CA HIS A 79 -3.68 12.76 0.02
C HIS A 79 -2.69 11.63 0.34
N PHE A 80 -1.42 11.82 -0.06
CA PHE A 80 -0.38 10.81 0.02
C PHE A 80 -0.11 10.37 1.47
N ASP A 81 -0.35 9.09 1.75
CA ASP A 81 -0.08 8.40 2.99
C ASP A 81 0.15 6.89 2.74
N ALA A 82 0.35 6.11 3.81
CA ALA A 82 0.55 4.67 3.67
C ALA A 82 -0.69 3.96 3.07
N ILE A 83 -1.90 4.47 3.34
CA ILE A 83 -3.15 3.92 2.81
C ILE A 83 -3.22 4.13 1.29
N PHE A 84 -2.84 5.30 0.81
CA PHE A 84 -2.77 5.63 -0.61
C PHE A 84 -1.86 4.63 -1.34
N VAL A 85 -0.68 4.33 -0.79
CA VAL A 85 0.25 3.38 -1.41
C VAL A 85 -0.29 1.95 -1.42
N GLU A 86 -0.99 1.51 -0.36
CA GLU A 86 -1.69 0.22 -0.35
C GLU A 86 -2.74 0.15 -1.47
N HIS A 87 -3.57 1.18 -1.58
CA HIS A 87 -4.60 1.26 -2.61
C HIS A 87 -3.99 1.30 -4.02
N LEU A 88 -2.91 2.03 -4.22
CA LEU A 88 -2.16 2.08 -5.48
C LEU A 88 -1.68 0.69 -5.89
N LEU A 89 -1.02 -0.04 -4.98
CA LEU A 89 -0.54 -1.40 -5.21
C LEU A 89 -1.68 -2.38 -5.54
N CYS A 90 -2.84 -2.22 -4.89
CA CYS A 90 -4.06 -2.94 -5.23
C CYS A 90 -4.52 -2.72 -6.69
N LYS A 91 -4.25 -1.54 -7.27
CA LYS A 91 -4.58 -1.23 -8.67
C LYS A 91 -3.53 -1.68 -9.66
N VAL A 92 -2.26 -1.85 -9.26
CA VAL A 92 -1.19 -2.39 -10.15
C VAL A 92 -1.63 -3.70 -10.79
N LYS A 93 -2.23 -4.61 -10.01
CA LYS A 93 -2.80 -5.86 -10.55
C LYS A 93 -3.87 -5.62 -11.61
N ARG A 94 -4.77 -4.66 -11.38
CA ARG A 94 -5.88 -4.34 -12.31
C ARG A 94 -5.38 -3.70 -13.59
N TRP A 95 -4.31 -2.90 -13.49
CA TRP A 95 -3.67 -2.31 -14.65
C TRP A 95 -3.05 -3.38 -15.52
N ASN A 96 -2.27 -4.28 -14.92
CA ASN A 96 -1.62 -5.38 -15.64
C ASN A 96 -2.65 -6.24 -16.39
N SER A 97 -3.75 -6.64 -15.74
CA SER A 97 -4.79 -7.46 -16.36
C SER A 97 -5.58 -6.79 -17.49
N ARG A 98 -5.54 -5.45 -17.61
CA ARG A 98 -6.32 -4.70 -18.61
C ARG A 98 -5.53 -4.36 -19.87
N TYR A 99 -4.20 -4.44 -19.81
CA TYR A 99 -3.32 -4.07 -20.94
C TYR A 99 -2.50 -5.25 -21.48
N THR A 100 -2.54 -6.41 -20.83
CA THR A 100 -2.17 -7.69 -21.46
C THR A 100 -3.40 -8.31 -22.09
N GLU A 101 -3.82 -7.77 -23.24
CA GLU A 101 -4.51 -8.49 -24.32
C GLU A 101 -3.54 -8.68 -25.48
#